data_AF-A0A834ZSB7-F1
#
_entry.id   AF-A0A834ZSB7-F1
#
_cell.length_a   1.000
_cell.length_b   1.000
_cell.length_c   1.000
_cell.angle_alpha   90.00
_cell.angle_beta   90.00
_cell.angle_gamma   90.00
#
_symmetry.space_group_name_H-M   'P 1'
#
loop_
_entity.id
_entity.type
_entity.pdbx_description
1 polymer ?
#
loop_
_entity_poly.entity_id
_entity_poly.type
_entity_poly.pdbx_seq_one_letter_code
_entity_poly.pdbx_strand_id
1 'polypeptide(L)'
;MRLNQPYRVLDVASLLIFSMLTFTNRSLSINALLGDLPKELVTDLFSLLQSYDQGERRDMGGLWITFGIICLISFIQTHVSASKAACHDPFYGVCYGIPHTCPSGCPRLCEVDCRLCKPYCACDKPGAVCQDPRFIGGDGVMFYFHGKKDKDFCLVSDPDIHVNAHFIGKRSNKGRDFTWVQSIGILFESHQLYLGALKVAQWDELVDNMLIQLDGEDIVIPAGRGKSWWSPEAGLKLRRHAEANAVEVQVEGLFEIKARVVPITSEESKVHGYDVAEDDCFPHLELNFKFNSLSHRVNGVLGQTYRPSFRSRVKMAAAMPIMGGAEKFAVSQLFATDCVVSNFGFKMEAAEGGQPLNIACGSGDGRKGIVCRK
;
A
#
# COMPACT_ATOMS: atom_id res chain seq x y z
N MET A 1 -34.42 -44.75 51.07
CA MET A 1 -34.39 -44.66 49.60
C MET A 1 -33.28 -43.70 49.21
N ARG A 2 -32.12 -44.24 48.79
CA ARG A 2 -31.00 -43.46 48.24
C ARG A 2 -31.15 -43.45 46.72
N LEU A 3 -31.33 -42.28 46.12
CA LEU A 3 -31.32 -42.12 44.66
C LEU A 3 -29.87 -41.89 44.22
N ASN A 4 -29.29 -42.93 43.63
CA ASN A 4 -28.10 -42.86 42.78
C ASN A 4 -28.50 -42.28 41.42
N GLN A 5 -27.85 -41.20 40.98
CA GLN A 5 -27.72 -40.88 39.55
C GLN A 5 -26.23 -40.81 39.19
N PRO A 6 -25.77 -41.46 38.10
CA PRO A 6 -24.41 -41.33 37.64
C PRO A 6 -24.27 -40.04 36.82
N TYR A 7 -23.22 -39.26 37.12
CA TYR A 7 -22.74 -38.16 36.30
C TYR A 7 -22.40 -38.68 34.90
N ARG A 8 -22.98 -38.08 33.85
CA ARG A 8 -22.62 -38.33 32.46
C ARG A 8 -21.15 -37.93 32.24
N VAL A 9 -20.33 -38.90 31.88
CA VAL A 9 -19.00 -38.66 31.31
C VAL A 9 -19.22 -37.94 29.98
N LEU A 10 -18.90 -36.64 29.93
CA LEU A 10 -18.83 -35.89 28.69
C LEU A 10 -17.73 -36.54 27.84
N ASP A 11 -18.14 -37.03 26.68
CA ASP A 11 -17.31 -37.71 25.71
C ASP A 11 -16.18 -36.78 25.23
N VAL A 12 -14.94 -37.18 25.48
CA VAL A 12 -13.73 -36.38 25.15
C VAL A 12 -13.59 -36.22 23.64
N ALA A 13 -14.13 -37.17 22.85
CA ALA A 13 -14.22 -37.03 21.39
C ALA A 13 -15.16 -35.87 21.00
N SER A 14 -16.25 -35.68 21.75
CA SER A 14 -17.15 -34.54 21.54
C SER A 14 -16.48 -33.21 21.88
N LEU A 15 -15.60 -33.15 22.90
CA LEU A 15 -14.82 -31.96 23.25
C LEU A 15 -13.68 -31.66 22.26
N LEU A 16 -13.03 -32.68 21.68
CA LEU A 16 -12.01 -32.52 20.64
C LEU A 16 -12.63 -32.11 19.30
N ILE A 17 -13.80 -32.65 18.95
CA ILE A 17 -14.56 -32.23 17.76
C ILE A 17 -15.12 -30.83 17.98
N PHE A 18 -15.59 -30.48 19.20
CA PHE A 18 -15.98 -29.10 19.51
C PHE A 18 -14.78 -28.16 19.45
N SER A 19 -13.60 -28.56 19.94
CA SER A 19 -12.37 -27.77 19.86
C SER A 19 -11.88 -27.59 18.42
N MET A 20 -12.02 -28.60 17.57
CA MET A 20 -11.71 -28.51 16.15
C MET A 20 -12.72 -27.63 15.42
N LEU A 21 -14.03 -27.81 15.64
CA LEU A 21 -15.09 -27.00 15.02
C LEU A 21 -15.18 -25.56 15.54
N THR A 22 -14.75 -25.29 16.77
CA THR A 22 -14.70 -23.92 17.31
C THR A 22 -13.43 -23.18 16.88
N PHE A 23 -12.35 -23.87 16.52
CA PHE A 23 -11.14 -23.24 15.98
C PHE A 23 -11.05 -23.22 14.45
N THR A 24 -11.76 -24.08 13.73
CA THR A 24 -11.90 -23.99 12.28
C THR A 24 -13.32 -23.61 11.90
N ASN A 25 -13.64 -22.32 11.97
CA ASN A 25 -14.78 -21.75 11.24
C ASN A 25 -14.47 -21.65 9.74
N ARG A 26 -13.87 -22.71 9.18
CA ARG A 26 -13.55 -22.88 7.77
C ARG A 26 -14.06 -24.25 7.38
N SER A 27 -14.91 -24.28 6.36
CA SER A 27 -15.21 -25.47 5.58
C SER A 27 -13.97 -25.89 4.77
N LEU A 28 -12.90 -26.31 5.45
CA LEU A 28 -11.76 -26.96 4.84
C LEU A 28 -12.04 -28.47 4.92
N SER A 29 -12.24 -29.08 3.76
CA SER A 29 -12.32 -30.53 3.63
C SER A 29 -11.08 -31.17 4.28
N ILE A 30 -11.29 -32.16 5.16
CA ILE A 30 -10.24 -32.95 5.82
C ILE A 30 -9.20 -33.48 4.81
N ASN A 31 -9.61 -33.71 3.56
CA ASN A 31 -8.74 -34.16 2.47
C ASN A 31 -7.65 -33.14 2.07
N ALA A 32 -7.87 -31.84 2.27
CA ALA A 32 -6.89 -30.80 1.96
C ALA A 32 -5.78 -30.70 3.03
N LEU A 33 -6.09 -31.04 4.29
CA LEU A 33 -5.13 -31.05 5.40
C LEU A 33 -4.16 -32.24 5.35
N LEU A 34 -4.57 -33.35 4.72
CA LEU A 34 -3.78 -34.57 4.63
C LEU A 34 -2.84 -34.61 3.40
N GLY A 35 -3.03 -33.72 2.42
CA GLY A 35 -2.26 -33.72 1.17
C GLY A 35 -0.82 -33.21 1.30
N ASP A 36 -0.56 -32.35 2.29
CA ASP A 36 0.74 -31.69 2.51
C ASP A 36 1.61 -32.38 3.58
N LEU A 37 1.16 -33.52 4.11
CA LEU A 37 1.91 -34.30 5.09
C LEU A 37 2.75 -35.39 4.40
N PRO A 38 3.97 -35.69 4.91
CA PRO A 38 4.74 -36.83 4.44
C PRO A 38 3.90 -38.10 4.50
N LYS A 39 3.92 -38.94 3.45
CA LYS A 39 3.06 -40.13 3.36
C LYS A 39 3.17 -41.03 4.59
N GLU A 40 4.36 -41.12 5.17
CA GLU A 40 4.65 -41.87 6.41
C GLU A 40 3.84 -41.35 7.61
N LEU A 41 3.74 -40.03 7.76
CA LEU A 41 2.98 -39.38 8.84
C LEU A 41 1.46 -39.56 8.70
N VAL A 42 0.96 -39.63 7.47
CA VAL A 42 -0.47 -39.90 7.17
C VAL A 42 -0.82 -41.34 7.54
N THR A 43 0.04 -42.31 7.21
CA THR A 43 -0.12 -43.70 7.63
C THR A 43 -0.08 -43.87 9.15
N ASP A 44 0.80 -43.15 9.85
CA ASP A 44 0.88 -43.18 11.31
C ASP A 44 -0.36 -42.55 11.97
N LEU A 45 -0.91 -41.47 11.39
CA LEU A 45 -2.15 -40.86 11.87
C LEU A 45 -3.36 -41.79 11.69
N PHE A 46 -3.44 -42.47 10.54
CA PHE A 46 -4.52 -43.42 10.24
C PHE A 46 -4.47 -44.67 11.13
N SER A 47 -3.27 -45.17 11.43
CA SER A 47 -3.10 -46.32 12.33
C SER A 47 -3.34 -45.97 13.79
N LEU A 48 -3.05 -44.73 14.22
CA LEU A 48 -3.45 -44.19 15.52
C LEU A 48 -4.98 -44.00 15.65
N LEU A 49 -5.66 -43.58 14.58
CA LEU A 49 -7.13 -43.47 14.57
C LEU A 49 -7.82 -44.84 14.58
N GLN A 50 -7.24 -45.84 13.89
CA GLN A 50 -7.75 -47.22 13.90
C GLN A 50 -7.56 -47.92 15.25
N SER A 51 -6.51 -47.59 16.02
CA SER A 51 -6.34 -48.15 17.37
C SER A 51 -7.28 -47.53 18.41
N TYR A 52 -7.88 -46.36 18.12
CA TYR A 52 -8.87 -45.70 18.99
C TYR A 52 -10.26 -46.35 18.94
N ASP A 53 -10.60 -47.04 17.84
CA ASP A 53 -11.90 -47.70 17.64
C ASP A 53 -11.97 -49.09 18.30
N GLN A 54 -10.84 -49.69 18.67
CA GLN A 54 -10.78 -50.94 19.42
C GLN A 54 -10.41 -50.66 20.87
N GLY A 55 -11.43 -50.52 21.72
CA GLY A 55 -11.35 -50.03 23.10
C GLY A 55 -10.42 -50.84 24.03
N GLU A 56 -9.12 -50.59 23.94
CA GLU A 56 -8.11 -51.12 24.84
C GLU A 56 -7.43 -50.01 25.66
N ARG A 57 -7.00 -50.40 26.85
CA ARG A 57 -6.87 -49.57 28.05
C ARG A 57 -5.70 -48.56 27.97
N ARG A 58 -6.06 -47.27 27.96
CA ARG A 58 -5.30 -46.05 28.34
C ARG A 58 -3.78 -46.23 28.56
N ASP A 59 -2.99 -45.84 27.57
CA ASP A 59 -1.64 -45.33 27.80
C ASP A 59 -1.68 -43.79 27.78
N MET A 60 -1.42 -43.17 28.93
CA MET A 60 -1.37 -41.71 29.05
C MET A 60 -0.24 -41.10 28.19
N GLY A 61 0.77 -41.88 27.78
CA GLY A 61 1.88 -41.41 26.94
C GLY A 61 1.46 -40.93 25.55
N GLY A 62 0.51 -41.61 24.90
CA GLY A 62 0.06 -41.26 23.54
C GLY A 62 -0.71 -39.93 23.47
N LEU A 63 -1.37 -39.53 24.55
CA LEU A 63 -2.11 -38.27 24.64
C LEU A 63 -1.16 -37.06 24.73
N TRP A 64 -0.03 -37.21 25.41
CA TRP A 64 1.00 -36.16 25.49
C TRP A 64 1.79 -36.02 24.18
N ILE A 65 1.99 -37.13 23.46
CA ILE A 65 2.65 -37.11 22.14
C ILE A 65 1.76 -36.41 21.11
N THR A 66 0.46 -36.72 21.06
CA THR A 66 -0.49 -36.06 20.16
C THR A 66 -0.68 -34.58 20.50
N PHE A 67 -0.78 -34.21 21.78
CA PHE A 67 -0.79 -32.80 22.20
C PHE A 67 0.52 -32.09 21.87
N GLY A 68 1.67 -32.77 22.04
CA GLY A 68 2.98 -32.27 21.66
C GLY A 68 3.13 -32.03 20.16
N ILE A 69 2.62 -32.94 19.32
CA ILE A 69 2.60 -32.81 17.85
C ILE A 69 1.64 -31.68 17.43
N ILE A 70 0.45 -31.58 18.03
CA ILE A 70 -0.50 -30.49 17.76
C ILE A 70 0.10 -29.15 18.18
N CYS A 71 0.77 -29.06 19.33
CA CYS A 71 1.50 -27.86 19.74
C CYS A 71 2.66 -27.55 18.77
N LEU A 72 3.41 -28.56 18.29
CA LEU A 72 4.48 -28.36 17.30
C LEU A 72 3.92 -27.85 15.97
N ILE A 73 2.82 -28.43 15.47
CA ILE A 73 2.15 -28.01 14.23
C ILE A 73 1.54 -26.60 14.41
N SER A 74 1.00 -26.29 15.59
CA SER A 74 0.52 -24.93 15.93
C SER A 74 1.66 -23.92 16.00
N PHE A 75 2.87 -24.33 16.43
CA PHE A 75 4.08 -23.50 16.41
C PHE A 75 4.65 -23.33 14.99
N ILE A 76 4.43 -24.28 14.08
CA ILE A 76 4.90 -24.20 12.68
C ILE A 76 4.08 -23.18 11.86
N GLN A 77 2.85 -22.86 12.26
CA GLN A 77 1.90 -22.07 11.44
C GLN A 77 1.97 -20.53 11.53
N THR A 78 3.02 -19.92 12.10
CA THR A 78 3.12 -18.43 12.16
C THR A 78 4.32 -17.82 11.45
N HIS A 79 5.16 -18.59 10.76
CA HIS A 79 6.21 -18.00 9.93
C HIS A 79 5.70 -17.75 8.52
N VAL A 80 5.27 -16.51 8.25
CA VAL A 80 5.13 -16.02 6.88
C VAL A 80 6.52 -16.11 6.24
N SER A 81 6.75 -17.14 5.42
CA SER A 81 8.00 -17.28 4.68
C SER A 81 8.18 -16.06 3.79
N ALA A 82 9.33 -15.38 3.96
CA ALA A 82 9.63 -14.20 3.16
C ALA A 82 9.79 -14.60 1.69
N SER A 83 9.03 -13.95 0.81
CA SER A 83 9.16 -14.11 -0.63
C SER A 83 10.52 -13.58 -1.10
N LYS A 84 10.85 -13.90 -2.35
CA LYS A 84 12.05 -13.38 -3.00
C LYS A 84 11.65 -12.49 -4.16
N ALA A 85 12.40 -11.40 -4.34
CA ALA A 85 12.30 -10.51 -5.49
C ALA A 85 13.66 -10.43 -6.19
N ALA A 86 13.66 -10.12 -7.49
CA ALA A 86 14.88 -9.98 -8.27
C ALA A 86 14.84 -8.72 -9.12
N CYS A 87 16.02 -8.21 -9.47
CA CYS A 87 16.14 -7.18 -10.50
C CYS A 87 15.86 -7.80 -11.88
N HIS A 88 15.05 -7.14 -12.70
CA HIS A 88 14.74 -7.57 -14.06
C HIS A 88 15.17 -6.56 -15.14
N ASP A 89 16.08 -5.65 -14.80
CA ASP A 89 16.69 -4.73 -15.77
C ASP A 89 18.04 -5.29 -16.25
N PRO A 90 18.16 -5.71 -17.53
CA PRO A 90 19.38 -6.28 -18.09
C PRO A 90 20.58 -5.33 -18.06
N PHE A 91 20.36 -4.01 -17.95
CA PHE A 91 21.43 -3.03 -17.84
C PHE A 91 22.31 -3.28 -16.60
N TYR A 92 21.71 -3.79 -15.52
CA TYR A 92 22.40 -4.11 -14.27
C TYR A 92 22.82 -5.58 -14.23
N GLY A 93 23.62 -6.03 -15.21
CA GLY A 93 23.97 -7.44 -15.39
C GLY A 93 24.50 -8.17 -14.15
N VAL A 94 25.18 -7.47 -13.23
CA VAL A 94 25.68 -8.05 -11.96
C VAL A 94 24.55 -8.37 -10.98
N CYS A 95 23.42 -7.66 -11.03
CA CYS A 95 22.27 -7.87 -10.16
C CYS A 95 21.11 -8.60 -10.86
N TYR A 96 21.11 -8.62 -12.18
CA TYR A 96 20.01 -9.14 -12.99
C TYR A 96 19.69 -10.60 -12.65
N GLY A 97 18.42 -10.86 -12.34
CA GLY A 97 17.92 -12.19 -12.03
C GLY A 97 18.35 -12.76 -10.67
N ILE A 98 19.14 -12.02 -9.87
CA ILE A 98 19.56 -12.49 -8.54
C ILE A 98 18.38 -12.37 -7.57
N PRO A 99 17.94 -13.49 -6.94
CA PRO A 99 16.84 -13.45 -5.99
C PRO A 99 17.31 -12.99 -4.61
N HIS A 100 16.65 -11.97 -4.08
CA HIS A 100 16.87 -11.41 -2.75
C HIS A 100 15.66 -11.67 -1.84
N THR A 101 15.92 -12.02 -0.58
CA THR A 101 14.88 -12.20 0.43
C THR A 101 14.25 -10.87 0.82
N CYS A 102 12.92 -10.79 0.82
CA CYS A 102 12.22 -9.57 1.17
C CYS A 102 12.42 -9.16 2.65
N PRO A 103 12.47 -7.85 2.97
CA PRO A 103 12.46 -7.35 4.33
C PRO A 103 11.17 -7.73 5.06
N SER A 104 11.24 -7.82 6.39
CA SER A 104 10.09 -8.15 7.24
C SER A 104 8.94 -7.15 7.17
N GLY A 105 9.21 -5.90 6.79
CA GLY A 105 8.18 -4.87 6.61
C GLY A 105 7.30 -5.07 5.36
N CYS A 106 7.78 -5.85 4.38
CA CYS A 106 7.05 -6.16 3.15
C CYS A 106 7.41 -7.57 2.66
N PRO A 107 7.12 -8.61 3.47
CA PRO A 107 7.67 -9.95 3.26
C PRO A 107 7.18 -10.62 1.98
N ARG A 108 6.16 -10.08 1.31
CA ARG A 108 5.63 -10.62 0.04
C ARG A 108 5.74 -9.68 -1.15
N LEU A 109 5.88 -8.37 -0.93
CA LEU A 109 5.67 -7.32 -1.94
C LEU A 109 6.90 -6.41 -2.12
N CYS A 110 8.09 -6.89 -1.75
CA CYS A 110 9.31 -6.12 -1.93
C CYS A 110 9.73 -6.01 -3.41
N GLU A 111 10.48 -4.97 -3.72
CA GLU A 111 11.15 -4.76 -5.01
C GLU A 111 12.67 -4.78 -4.81
N VAL A 112 13.44 -4.98 -5.88
CA VAL A 112 14.91 -4.90 -5.82
C VAL A 112 15.37 -3.62 -6.50
N ASP A 113 16.16 -2.83 -5.79
CA ASP A 113 16.86 -1.70 -6.40
C ASP A 113 18.03 -2.27 -7.22
N CYS A 114 17.88 -2.29 -8.54
CA CYS A 114 18.87 -2.86 -9.45
C CYS A 114 20.25 -2.21 -9.34
N ARG A 115 20.31 -0.92 -8.96
CA ARG A 115 21.57 -0.18 -8.82
C ARG A 115 22.30 -0.56 -7.53
N LEU A 116 21.57 -0.70 -6.43
CA LEU A 116 22.14 -1.09 -5.13
C LEU A 116 22.20 -2.60 -4.92
N CYS A 117 21.50 -3.36 -5.76
CA CYS A 117 21.25 -4.80 -5.62
C CYS A 117 20.73 -5.19 -4.24
N LYS A 118 19.74 -4.45 -3.75
CA LYS A 118 19.13 -4.65 -2.42
C LYS A 118 17.61 -4.65 -2.50
N PRO A 119 16.94 -5.55 -1.76
CA PRO A 119 15.50 -5.54 -1.67
C PRO A 119 15.01 -4.40 -0.78
N TYR A 120 13.87 -3.82 -1.11
CA TYR A 120 13.24 -2.72 -0.38
C TYR A 120 11.72 -2.82 -0.44
N CYS A 121 11.05 -2.14 0.50
CA CYS A 121 9.59 -2.00 0.50
C CYS A 121 9.18 -0.76 -0.30
N ALA A 122 8.30 -0.93 -1.29
CA ALA A 122 7.85 0.18 -2.15
C ALA A 122 7.26 1.36 -1.35
N CYS A 123 6.62 1.05 -0.22
CA CYS A 123 6.01 2.02 0.70
C CYS A 123 7.00 2.78 1.60
N ASP A 124 8.31 2.51 1.51
CA ASP A 124 9.36 3.15 2.31
C ASP A 124 10.24 4.10 1.49
N LYS A 125 9.74 4.58 0.35
CA LYS A 125 10.46 5.53 -0.53
C LYS A 125 9.75 6.88 -0.61
N PRO A 126 10.48 7.99 -0.83
CA PRO A 126 9.88 9.29 -1.13
C PRO A 126 8.81 9.19 -2.22
N GLY A 127 7.69 9.89 -2.01
CA GLY A 127 6.51 9.82 -2.86
C GLY A 127 5.61 8.63 -2.60
N ALA A 128 5.90 7.76 -1.61
CA ALA A 128 5.01 6.67 -1.26
C ALA A 128 3.75 7.17 -0.54
N VAL A 129 2.59 6.58 -0.87
CA VAL A 129 1.31 6.70 -0.16
C VAL A 129 0.73 5.29 -0.02
N CYS A 130 0.74 4.73 1.19
CA CYS A 130 0.31 3.36 1.46
C CYS A 130 -0.40 3.26 2.81
N GLN A 131 -1.06 2.14 3.10
CA GLN A 131 -1.65 1.86 4.41
C GLN A 131 -2.71 2.93 4.79
N ASP A 132 -2.83 3.31 6.07
CA ASP A 132 -3.90 4.16 6.62
C ASP A 132 -3.58 5.68 6.64
N PRO A 133 -3.66 6.35 5.49
CA PRO A 133 -2.53 6.44 4.59
C PRO A 133 -1.32 7.14 5.24
N ARG A 134 -0.23 6.40 5.24
CA ARG A 134 1.13 6.83 5.51
C ARG A 134 1.77 7.38 4.23
N PHE A 135 2.34 8.56 4.34
CA PHE A 135 3.06 9.26 3.29
C PHE A 135 4.55 9.30 3.59
N ILE A 136 5.39 9.27 2.56
CA ILE A 136 6.79 9.69 2.62
C ILE A 136 6.94 10.92 1.71
N GLY A 137 7.24 12.07 2.31
CA GLY A 137 7.46 13.31 1.58
C GLY A 137 8.65 13.25 0.62
N GLY A 138 8.71 14.19 -0.32
CA GLY A 138 9.86 14.41 -1.19
C GLY A 138 11.14 14.75 -0.42
N ASP A 139 11.01 15.28 0.80
CA ASP A 139 12.07 15.50 1.78
C ASP A 139 12.49 14.22 2.55
N GLY A 140 11.86 13.08 2.26
CA GLY A 140 12.09 11.79 2.93
C GLY A 140 11.42 11.65 4.30
N VAL A 141 10.64 12.65 4.74
CA VAL A 141 9.95 12.59 6.03
C VAL A 141 8.69 11.74 5.92
N MET A 142 8.53 10.82 6.86
CA MET A 142 7.30 10.06 7.03
C MET A 142 6.24 10.84 7.82
N PHE A 143 4.99 10.84 7.35
CA PHE A 143 3.86 11.39 8.08
C PHE A 143 2.55 10.68 7.70
N TYR A 144 1.52 10.84 8.53
CA TYR A 144 0.17 10.37 8.27
C TYR A 144 -0.74 11.53 7.89
N PHE A 145 -1.65 11.27 6.96
CA PHE A 145 -2.73 12.20 6.61
C PHE A 145 -4.05 11.43 6.61
N HIS A 146 -4.81 11.53 7.69
CA HIS A 146 -6.01 10.70 7.87
C HIS A 146 -7.22 11.16 7.06
N GLY A 147 -7.20 12.34 6.44
CA GLY A 147 -8.30 12.84 5.62
C GLY A 147 -9.68 12.69 6.30
N LYS A 148 -10.72 12.43 5.50
CA LYS A 148 -12.04 11.99 5.96
C LYS A 148 -12.54 10.91 5.00
N LYS A 149 -13.33 9.97 5.52
CA LYS A 149 -14.03 8.98 4.71
C LYS A 149 -14.95 9.65 3.68
N ASP A 150 -15.00 9.06 2.49
CA ASP A 150 -15.84 9.43 1.33
C ASP A 150 -15.63 10.90 0.93
N LYS A 151 -14.37 11.33 0.95
CA LYS A 151 -13.95 12.69 0.58
C LYS A 151 -12.70 12.67 -0.28
N ASP A 152 -12.59 13.69 -1.10
CA ASP A 152 -11.48 13.88 -2.04
C ASP A 152 -10.50 14.91 -1.50
N PHE A 153 -9.20 14.65 -1.69
CA PHE A 153 -8.13 15.53 -1.23
C PHE A 153 -7.04 15.72 -2.30
N CYS A 154 -6.57 16.95 -2.45
CA CYS A 154 -5.45 17.32 -3.29
C CYS A 154 -4.11 16.86 -2.69
N LEU A 155 -3.53 15.84 -3.31
CA LEU A 155 -2.22 15.32 -2.94
C LEU A 155 -1.09 16.16 -3.52
N VAL A 156 -1.23 16.55 -4.80
CA VAL A 156 -0.22 17.32 -5.53
C VAL A 156 -0.92 18.34 -6.42
N SER A 157 -0.45 19.58 -6.42
CA SER A 157 -0.85 20.58 -7.41
C SER A 157 0.33 21.45 -7.79
N ASP A 158 0.66 21.43 -9.06
CA ASP A 158 1.68 22.22 -9.74
C ASP A 158 1.08 22.73 -11.07
N PRO A 159 1.68 23.72 -11.77
CA PRO A 159 1.11 24.23 -13.03
C PRO A 159 0.78 23.15 -14.06
N ASP A 160 1.62 22.11 -14.17
CA ASP A 160 1.51 21.10 -15.22
C ASP A 160 0.88 19.78 -14.74
N ILE A 161 0.67 19.60 -13.43
CA ILE A 161 0.08 18.39 -12.86
C ILE A 161 -0.79 18.68 -11.64
N HIS A 162 -1.97 18.06 -11.58
CA HIS A 162 -2.83 18.03 -10.40
C HIS A 162 -3.22 16.59 -10.08
N VAL A 163 -3.05 16.18 -8.83
CA VAL A 163 -3.41 14.83 -8.36
C VAL A 163 -4.30 14.96 -7.14
N ASN A 164 -5.52 14.44 -7.26
CA ASN A 164 -6.44 14.24 -6.16
C ASN A 164 -6.57 12.77 -5.83
N ALA A 165 -6.99 12.47 -4.61
CA ALA A 165 -7.26 11.13 -4.14
C ALA A 165 -8.61 11.05 -3.44
N HIS A 166 -9.38 10.01 -3.77
CA HIS A 166 -10.60 9.63 -3.07
C HIS A 166 -10.28 8.74 -1.89
N PHE A 167 -10.69 9.17 -0.70
CA PHE A 167 -10.45 8.44 0.54
C PHE A 167 -11.70 7.62 0.89
N ILE A 168 -11.54 6.31 0.97
CA ILE A 168 -12.51 5.43 1.64
C ILE A 168 -12.15 5.31 3.11
N GLY A 169 -13.03 4.72 3.91
CA GLY A 169 -12.72 4.52 5.31
C GLY A 169 -13.74 3.72 6.10
N LYS A 170 -13.33 3.38 7.32
CA LYS A 170 -14.15 2.68 8.31
C LYS A 170 -14.12 3.43 9.63
N ARG A 171 -15.29 3.59 10.23
CA ARG A 171 -15.43 4.21 11.55
C ARG A 171 -14.75 3.32 12.59
N SER A 172 -13.80 3.87 13.35
CA SER A 172 -13.22 3.18 14.49
C SER A 172 -14.00 3.46 15.77
N ASN A 173 -14.02 2.46 16.67
CA ASN A 173 -14.46 2.62 18.05
C ASN A 173 -13.56 3.58 18.86
N LYS A 174 -12.38 3.94 18.32
CA LYS A 174 -11.41 4.87 18.92
C LYS A 174 -11.67 6.36 18.57
N GLY A 175 -12.83 6.68 17.98
CA GLY A 175 -13.26 8.05 17.74
C GLY A 175 -12.65 8.76 16.52
N ARG A 176 -11.82 8.07 15.73
CA ARG A 176 -11.33 8.53 14.41
C ARG A 176 -11.69 7.52 13.32
N ASP A 177 -11.80 7.96 12.08
CA ASP A 177 -11.97 7.05 10.95
C ASP A 177 -10.58 6.55 10.52
N PHE A 178 -10.48 5.26 10.20
CA PHE A 178 -9.39 4.74 9.40
C PHE A 178 -9.71 5.04 7.94
N THR A 179 -8.71 5.46 7.17
CA THR A 179 -8.90 5.84 5.77
C THR A 179 -7.83 5.26 4.87
N TRP A 180 -8.20 5.02 3.61
CA TRP A 180 -7.30 4.51 2.59
C TRP A 180 -7.59 5.20 1.27
N VAL A 181 -6.60 5.27 0.38
CA VAL A 181 -6.78 5.84 -0.96
C VAL A 181 -7.41 4.79 -1.85
N GLN A 182 -8.66 4.97 -2.27
CA GLN A 182 -9.31 4.03 -3.20
C GLN A 182 -8.98 4.35 -4.64
N SER A 183 -8.95 5.63 -4.99
CA SER A 183 -8.68 6.08 -6.35
C SER A 183 -7.94 7.41 -6.36
N ILE A 184 -7.29 7.69 -7.48
CA ILE A 184 -6.68 8.96 -7.78
C ILE A 184 -7.16 9.48 -9.13
N GLY A 185 -7.35 10.80 -9.21
CA GLY A 185 -7.57 11.53 -10.44
C GLY A 185 -6.35 12.38 -10.72
N ILE A 186 -5.78 12.23 -11.91
CA ILE A 186 -4.58 12.94 -12.33
C ILE A 186 -4.97 13.81 -13.52
N LEU A 187 -4.82 15.12 -13.37
CA LEU A 187 -4.94 16.08 -14.46
C LEU A 187 -3.54 16.51 -14.89
N PHE A 188 -3.29 16.44 -16.20
CA PHE A 188 -2.04 16.89 -16.81
C PHE A 188 -2.37 17.37 -18.23
N GLU A 189 -1.76 18.47 -18.65
CA GLU A 189 -2.11 19.14 -19.92
C GLU A 189 -3.64 19.35 -20.03
N SER A 190 -4.30 18.71 -21.02
CA SER A 190 -5.74 18.69 -21.21
C SER A 190 -6.41 17.34 -20.86
N HIS A 191 -5.66 16.40 -20.28
CA HIS A 191 -6.08 15.02 -20.05
C HIS A 191 -6.46 14.77 -18.59
N GLN A 192 -7.38 13.82 -18.39
CA GLN A 192 -7.80 13.30 -17.10
C GLN A 192 -7.55 11.79 -17.04
N LEU A 193 -6.67 11.36 -16.14
CA LEU A 193 -6.39 9.95 -15.90
C LEU A 193 -6.98 9.51 -14.56
N TYR A 194 -7.85 8.51 -14.60
CA TYR A 194 -8.38 7.81 -13.44
C TYR A 194 -7.57 6.54 -13.16
N LEU A 195 -7.23 6.31 -11.89
CA LEU A 195 -6.74 5.02 -11.39
C LEU A 195 -7.50 4.69 -10.12
N GLY A 196 -8.13 3.51 -10.05
CA GLY A 196 -8.91 3.13 -8.86
C GLY A 196 -8.95 1.64 -8.58
N ALA A 197 -9.13 1.31 -7.31
CA ALA A 197 -9.41 -0.03 -6.84
C ALA A 197 -10.92 -0.34 -6.93
N LEU A 198 -11.26 -1.46 -7.56
CA LEU A 198 -12.62 -1.99 -7.61
C LEU A 198 -13.00 -2.55 -6.24
N LYS A 199 -14.24 -2.31 -5.81
CA LYS A 199 -14.78 -2.90 -4.59
C LYS A 199 -15.03 -4.39 -4.83
N VAL A 200 -14.43 -5.25 -4.01
CA VAL A 200 -14.67 -6.69 -4.04
C VAL A 200 -14.95 -7.23 -2.65
N ALA A 201 -15.89 -8.17 -2.58
CA ALA A 201 -16.25 -8.84 -1.34
C ALA A 201 -15.22 -9.91 -0.95
N GLN A 202 -14.62 -10.56 -1.95
CA GLN A 202 -13.58 -11.57 -1.76
C GLN A 202 -12.36 -11.21 -2.60
N TRP A 203 -11.18 -11.30 -1.99
CA TRP A 203 -9.92 -11.02 -2.66
C TRP A 203 -9.37 -12.25 -3.36
N ASP A 204 -9.11 -12.11 -4.65
CA ASP A 204 -8.32 -13.05 -5.45
C ASP A 204 -7.13 -12.28 -6.03
N GLU A 205 -5.91 -12.71 -5.68
CA GLU A 205 -4.67 -12.06 -6.12
C GLU A 205 -4.41 -12.21 -7.62
N LEU A 206 -5.05 -13.18 -8.28
CA LEU A 206 -4.91 -13.46 -9.71
C LEU A 206 -5.89 -12.65 -10.57
N VAL A 207 -6.91 -12.05 -9.96
CA VAL A 207 -7.92 -11.23 -10.64
C VAL A 207 -7.51 -9.77 -10.57
N ASP A 208 -7.62 -9.06 -11.69
CA ASP A 208 -7.33 -7.63 -11.75
C ASP A 208 -8.48 -6.83 -11.16
N ASN A 209 -8.22 -6.14 -10.06
CA ASN A 209 -9.19 -5.32 -9.32
C ASN A 209 -8.91 -3.83 -9.51
N MET A 210 -8.31 -3.45 -10.64
CA MET A 210 -7.97 -2.07 -10.98
C MET A 210 -8.82 -1.57 -12.16
N LEU A 211 -9.33 -0.35 -12.05
CA LEU A 211 -9.95 0.39 -13.14
C LEU A 211 -9.04 1.56 -13.55
N ILE A 212 -8.80 1.68 -14.84
CA ILE A 212 -7.96 2.72 -15.45
C ILE A 212 -8.77 3.38 -16.56
N GLN A 213 -8.89 4.70 -16.53
CA GLN A 213 -9.58 5.46 -17.59
C GLN A 213 -8.78 6.68 -18.00
N LEU A 214 -8.73 6.96 -19.31
CA LEU A 214 -8.19 8.21 -19.85
C LEU A 214 -9.34 8.96 -20.50
N ASP A 215 -9.57 10.19 -20.07
CA ASP A 215 -10.63 11.08 -20.56
C ASP A 215 -12.03 10.45 -20.52
N GLY A 216 -12.26 9.58 -19.54
CA GLY A 216 -13.51 8.85 -19.33
C GLY A 216 -13.63 7.54 -20.11
N GLU A 217 -12.64 7.18 -20.93
CA GLU A 217 -12.60 5.92 -21.67
C GLU A 217 -11.77 4.86 -20.95
N ASP A 218 -12.31 3.64 -20.82
CA ASP A 218 -11.64 2.51 -20.17
C ASP A 218 -10.39 2.06 -20.94
N ILE A 219 -9.29 1.89 -20.21
CA ILE A 219 -8.04 1.34 -20.76
C ILE A 219 -7.89 -0.12 -20.35
N VAL A 220 -7.72 -0.99 -21.34
CA VAL A 220 -7.38 -2.40 -21.14
C VAL A 220 -5.92 -2.64 -21.53
N ILE A 221 -5.08 -2.86 -20.51
CA ILE A 221 -3.68 -3.26 -20.73
C ILE A 221 -3.64 -4.78 -20.98
N PRO A 222 -2.96 -5.26 -22.05
CA PRO A 222 -2.83 -6.69 -22.33
C PRO A 222 -2.33 -7.47 -21.11
N ALA A 223 -2.82 -8.70 -20.93
CA ALA A 223 -2.48 -9.54 -19.79
C ALA A 223 -1.00 -9.99 -19.82
N GLY A 224 -0.38 -10.06 -18.64
CA GLY A 224 0.99 -10.51 -18.44
C GLY A 224 1.94 -9.41 -17.97
N ARG A 225 2.86 -9.75 -17.07
CA ARG A 225 3.90 -8.82 -16.58
C ARG A 225 4.67 -8.19 -17.75
N GLY A 226 4.90 -6.88 -17.65
CA GLY A 226 5.67 -6.11 -18.64
C GLY A 226 4.90 -5.74 -19.90
N LYS A 227 3.68 -6.23 -20.11
CA LYS A 227 2.81 -5.75 -21.19
C LYS A 227 2.47 -4.29 -20.98
N SER A 228 2.36 -3.56 -22.08
CA SER A 228 2.18 -2.11 -22.08
C SER A 228 1.07 -1.65 -23.00
N TRP A 229 0.54 -0.49 -22.67
CA TRP A 229 -0.37 0.31 -23.48
C TRP A 229 0.21 1.72 -23.60
N TRP A 230 -0.05 2.41 -24.71
CA TRP A 230 0.51 3.73 -25.00
C TRP A 230 -0.50 4.59 -25.76
N SER A 231 -0.65 5.84 -25.33
CA SER A 231 -1.32 6.89 -26.08
C SER A 231 -0.29 7.94 -26.52
N PRO A 232 0.00 8.07 -27.83
CA PRO A 232 0.88 9.12 -28.34
C PRO A 232 0.32 10.52 -28.09
N GLU A 233 -1.00 10.67 -28.18
CA GLU A 233 -1.69 11.96 -28.05
C GLU A 233 -1.56 12.52 -26.64
N ALA A 234 -1.70 11.66 -25.62
CA ALA A 234 -1.54 12.05 -24.22
C ALA A 234 -0.10 11.89 -23.70
N GLY A 235 0.84 11.40 -24.52
CA GLY A 235 2.19 11.03 -24.06
C GLY A 235 2.19 10.01 -22.90
N LEU A 236 1.12 9.23 -22.76
CA LEU A 236 0.87 8.34 -21.62
C LEU A 236 1.27 6.91 -21.93
N LYS A 237 2.15 6.36 -21.11
CA LYS A 237 2.54 4.95 -21.10
C LYS A 237 2.01 4.26 -19.86
N LEU A 238 1.38 3.12 -20.05
CA LEU A 238 0.97 2.22 -18.98
C LEU A 238 1.69 0.89 -19.16
N ARG A 239 2.19 0.29 -18.08
CA ARG A 239 2.84 -1.02 -18.11
C ARG A 239 2.42 -1.85 -16.91
N ARG A 240 2.07 -3.11 -17.13
CA ARG A 240 1.85 -4.08 -16.05
C ARG A 240 3.16 -4.30 -15.28
N HIS A 241 3.12 -4.00 -13.99
CA HIS A 241 4.25 -4.19 -13.09
C HIS A 241 4.25 -5.61 -12.48
N ALA A 242 3.07 -6.21 -12.32
CA ALA A 242 2.87 -7.61 -11.94
C ALA A 242 1.86 -8.29 -12.88
N GLU A 243 1.51 -9.55 -12.62
CA GLU A 243 0.49 -10.26 -13.42
C GLU A 243 -0.89 -9.60 -13.30
N ALA A 244 -1.28 -9.24 -12.07
CA ALA A 244 -2.53 -8.54 -11.75
C ALA A 244 -2.27 -7.41 -10.74
N ASN A 245 -3.21 -6.46 -10.64
CA ASN A 245 -3.31 -5.47 -9.57
C ASN A 245 -2.15 -4.47 -9.46
N ALA A 246 -1.14 -4.48 -10.34
CA ALA A 246 -0.02 -3.53 -10.27
C ALA A 246 0.35 -2.99 -11.64
N VAL A 247 0.34 -1.65 -11.76
CA VAL A 247 0.66 -0.92 -12.98
C VAL A 247 1.67 0.18 -12.72
N GLU A 248 2.44 0.48 -13.73
CA GLU A 248 3.35 1.62 -13.81
C GLU A 248 2.82 2.57 -14.87
N VAL A 249 2.57 3.80 -14.45
CA VAL A 249 2.03 4.88 -15.25
C VAL A 249 3.15 5.90 -15.46
N GLN A 250 3.38 6.30 -16.70
CA GLN A 250 4.44 7.23 -17.03
C GLN A 250 3.98 8.23 -18.07
N VAL A 251 4.21 9.51 -17.80
CA VAL A 251 4.16 10.58 -18.81
C VAL A 251 5.57 11.16 -18.90
N GLU A 252 6.16 11.07 -20.09
CA GLU A 252 7.56 11.46 -20.30
C GLU A 252 7.77 12.93 -19.91
N GLY A 253 8.86 13.19 -19.16
CA GLY A 253 9.18 14.54 -18.69
C GLY A 253 8.32 15.05 -17.53
N LEU A 254 7.20 14.43 -17.19
CA LEU A 254 6.32 14.89 -16.09
C LEU A 254 6.42 13.99 -14.84
N PHE A 255 5.95 12.74 -14.92
CA PHE A 255 5.85 11.87 -13.75
C PHE A 255 5.87 10.38 -14.09
N GLU A 256 6.17 9.58 -13.06
CA GLU A 256 6.04 8.12 -13.01
C GLU A 256 5.28 7.76 -11.73
N ILE A 257 4.25 6.92 -11.84
CA ILE A 257 3.46 6.43 -10.71
C ILE A 257 3.44 4.90 -10.78
N LYS A 258 3.92 4.25 -9.73
CA LYS A 258 3.64 2.83 -9.51
C LYS A 258 2.42 2.73 -8.61
N ALA A 259 1.37 2.08 -9.10
CA ALA A 259 0.13 1.87 -8.38
C ALA A 259 -0.10 0.37 -8.20
N ARG A 260 -0.48 -0.04 -7.00
CA ARG A 260 -0.86 -1.41 -6.67
C ARG A 260 -2.18 -1.43 -5.90
N VAL A 261 -3.12 -2.27 -6.30
CA VAL A 261 -4.32 -2.56 -5.50
C VAL A 261 -3.98 -3.66 -4.51
N VAL A 262 -4.27 -3.43 -3.24
CA VAL A 262 -4.09 -4.40 -2.15
C VAL A 262 -5.37 -4.49 -1.31
N PRO A 263 -5.68 -5.67 -0.73
CA PRO A 263 -6.76 -5.80 0.23
C PRO A 263 -6.26 -5.40 1.63
N ILE A 264 -7.19 -5.12 2.54
CA ILE A 264 -6.87 -5.15 3.97
C ILE A 264 -6.86 -6.61 4.42
N THR A 265 -5.71 -7.09 4.87
CA THR A 265 -5.56 -8.47 5.34
C THR A 265 -6.15 -8.65 6.74
N SER A 266 -6.51 -9.89 7.09
CA SER A 266 -7.02 -10.20 8.44
C SER A 266 -5.97 -9.93 9.53
N GLU A 267 -4.71 -10.15 9.20
CA GLU A 267 -3.54 -9.93 10.04
C GLU A 267 -3.35 -8.43 10.30
N GLU A 268 -3.37 -7.63 9.24
CA GLU A 268 -3.30 -6.17 9.35
C GLU A 268 -4.48 -5.62 10.15
N SER A 269 -5.70 -6.06 9.84
CA SER A 269 -6.92 -5.68 10.57
C SER A 269 -6.82 -5.96 12.06
N LYS A 270 -6.27 -7.12 12.46
CA LYS A 270 -6.05 -7.49 13.87
C LYS A 270 -4.99 -6.62 14.54
N VAL A 271 -3.86 -6.37 13.88
CA VAL A 271 -2.75 -5.58 14.42
C VAL A 271 -3.16 -4.12 14.64
N HIS A 272 -3.89 -3.55 13.69
CA HIS A 272 -4.29 -2.14 13.74
C HIS A 272 -5.66 -1.92 14.41
N GLY A 273 -6.45 -2.98 14.59
CA GLY A 273 -7.80 -2.93 15.14
C GLY A 273 -8.77 -2.22 14.20
N TYR A 274 -8.71 -2.55 12.90
CA TYR A 274 -9.61 -1.99 11.90
C TYR A 274 -11.02 -2.61 11.97
N ASP A 275 -11.14 -3.82 12.52
CA ASP A 275 -12.38 -4.59 12.60
C ASP A 275 -13.06 -4.77 11.23
N VAL A 276 -12.25 -4.92 10.17
CA VAL A 276 -12.73 -5.23 8.81
C VAL A 276 -13.37 -6.61 8.81
N ALA A 277 -14.61 -6.69 8.30
CA ALA A 277 -15.35 -7.93 8.19
C ALA A 277 -14.88 -8.73 6.96
N GLU A 278 -15.06 -10.05 6.96
CA GLU A 278 -14.56 -10.92 5.89
C GLU A 278 -15.25 -10.72 4.54
N ASP A 279 -16.37 -9.98 4.49
CA ASP A 279 -17.19 -9.73 3.30
C ASP A 279 -16.92 -8.38 2.62
N ASP A 280 -16.01 -7.56 3.14
CA ASP A 280 -15.51 -6.35 2.50
C ASP A 280 -13.99 -6.31 2.62
N CYS A 281 -13.29 -6.54 1.52
CA CYS A 281 -11.83 -6.60 1.51
C CYS A 281 -11.16 -5.21 1.57
N PHE A 282 -11.94 -4.12 1.54
CA PHE A 282 -11.46 -2.73 1.43
C PHE A 282 -10.27 -2.56 0.47
N PRO A 283 -10.39 -2.97 -0.81
CA PRO A 283 -9.31 -2.79 -1.77
C PRO A 283 -8.94 -1.32 -1.91
N HIS A 284 -7.65 -1.03 -1.81
CA HIS A 284 -7.12 0.33 -1.87
C HIS A 284 -5.77 0.36 -2.59
N LEU A 285 -5.31 1.55 -2.89
CA LEU A 285 -4.09 1.81 -3.64
C LEU A 285 -2.90 2.02 -2.70
N GLU A 286 -1.85 1.26 -2.95
CA GLU A 286 -0.47 1.63 -2.61
C GLU A 286 0.13 2.37 -3.81
N LEU A 287 0.60 3.59 -3.59
CA LEU A 287 1.10 4.48 -4.63
C LEU A 287 2.56 4.82 -4.36
N ASN A 288 3.35 4.93 -5.41
CA ASN A 288 4.68 5.52 -5.37
C ASN A 288 4.82 6.54 -6.49
N PHE A 289 4.90 7.82 -6.11
CA PHE A 289 5.04 8.94 -7.03
C PHE A 289 6.51 9.31 -7.22
N LYS A 290 6.90 9.48 -8.48
CA LYS A 290 8.18 10.06 -8.88
C LYS A 290 7.91 11.16 -9.88
N PHE A 291 8.25 12.39 -9.50
CA PHE A 291 8.07 13.56 -10.35
C PHE A 291 9.40 13.98 -10.95
N ASN A 292 9.37 14.33 -12.24
CA ASN A 292 10.57 14.73 -12.99
C ASN A 292 10.72 16.26 -13.07
N SER A 293 9.63 17.01 -13.02
CA SER A 293 9.60 18.45 -13.37
C SER A 293 8.63 19.26 -12.51
N LEU A 294 8.71 19.17 -11.17
CA LEU A 294 7.91 20.03 -10.29
C LEU A 294 8.46 21.45 -10.20
N SER A 295 7.57 22.44 -10.29
CA SER A 295 7.92 23.85 -10.07
C SER A 295 8.14 24.17 -8.59
N HIS A 296 8.71 25.34 -8.30
CA HIS A 296 8.83 25.84 -6.92
C HIS A 296 7.48 26.19 -6.26
N ARG A 297 6.38 26.13 -7.01
CA ARG A 297 5.01 26.40 -6.56
C ARG A 297 4.25 25.14 -6.16
N VAL A 298 4.79 23.95 -6.43
CA VAL A 298 4.12 22.68 -6.14
C VAL A 298 3.57 22.63 -4.71
N ASN A 299 2.32 22.26 -4.57
CA ASN A 299 1.61 22.24 -3.30
C ASN A 299 0.73 20.99 -3.19
N GLY A 300 -0.14 20.92 -2.19
CA GLY A 300 -0.91 19.70 -1.86
C GLY A 300 -0.30 18.95 -0.68
N VAL A 301 -1.00 17.93 -0.17
CA VAL A 301 -0.57 17.15 1.01
C VAL A 301 0.86 16.63 0.83
N LEU A 302 1.11 15.95 -0.28
CA LEU A 302 2.41 15.40 -0.66
C LEU A 302 3.24 16.44 -1.41
N GLY A 303 2.65 17.15 -2.36
CA GLY A 303 3.39 18.04 -3.27
C GLY A 303 4.17 19.14 -2.56
N GLN A 304 3.62 19.73 -1.49
CA GLN A 304 4.33 20.76 -0.73
C GLN A 304 5.69 20.31 -0.19
N THR A 305 5.86 19.01 0.07
CA THR A 305 7.10 18.42 0.62
C THR A 305 8.25 18.36 -0.39
N TYR A 306 7.96 18.56 -1.68
CA TYR A 306 8.98 18.61 -2.74
C TYR A 306 9.58 20.00 -2.92
N ARG A 307 9.02 21.04 -2.26
CA ARG A 307 9.58 22.39 -2.36
C ARG A 307 10.88 22.50 -1.57
N PRO A 308 11.96 23.08 -2.13
CA PRO A 308 13.22 23.28 -1.41
C PRO A 308 13.09 24.11 -0.12
N SER A 309 12.10 25.01 -0.07
CA SER A 309 11.83 25.87 1.09
C SER A 309 10.85 25.24 2.09
N PHE A 310 10.31 24.05 1.81
CA PHE A 310 9.41 23.37 2.72
C PHE A 310 10.13 23.00 4.00
N ARG A 311 9.46 23.23 5.12
CA ARG A 311 9.91 22.79 6.43
C ARG A 311 8.77 22.04 7.07
N SER A 312 8.98 20.75 7.26
CA SER A 312 7.98 19.90 7.87
C SER A 312 7.64 20.38 9.29
N ARG A 313 6.34 20.50 9.55
CA ARG A 313 5.79 20.92 10.85
C ARG A 313 5.30 19.73 11.69
N VAL A 314 5.42 18.52 11.16
CA VAL A 314 4.99 17.31 11.86
C VAL A 314 5.95 17.05 13.04
N LYS A 315 5.42 16.49 14.11
CA LYS A 315 6.21 16.15 15.30
C LYS A 315 7.02 14.87 15.03
N MET A 316 8.25 15.01 14.54
CA MET A 316 9.10 13.86 14.15
C MET A 316 9.34 12.85 15.28
N ALA A 317 9.36 13.31 16.53
CA ALA A 317 9.54 12.44 17.69
C ALA A 317 8.27 11.63 18.04
N ALA A 318 7.13 11.92 17.43
CA ALA A 318 5.91 11.15 17.63
C ALA A 318 5.99 9.83 16.83
N ALA A 319 5.47 8.74 17.40
CA ALA A 319 5.39 7.46 16.71
C ALA A 319 4.52 7.51 15.43
N MET A 320 3.52 8.40 15.43
CA MET A 320 2.69 8.71 14.25
C MET A 320 2.67 10.23 14.04
N PRO A 321 3.63 10.80 13.30
CA PRO A 321 3.61 12.22 12.96
C PRO A 321 2.45 12.50 12.00
N ILE A 322 1.53 13.40 12.38
CA ILE A 322 0.33 13.69 11.58
C ILE A 322 0.47 15.04 10.90
N MET A 323 0.14 15.08 9.60
CA MET A 323 -0.05 16.31 8.85
C MET A 323 -1.50 16.77 8.96
N GLY A 324 -1.71 17.89 9.66
CA GLY A 324 -3.03 18.51 9.81
C GLY A 324 -3.39 19.44 8.65
N GLY A 325 -4.57 20.06 8.75
CA GLY A 325 -5.04 21.05 7.77
C GLY A 325 -5.80 20.44 6.60
N ALA A 326 -6.52 19.33 6.82
CA ALA A 326 -7.27 18.62 5.79
C ALA A 326 -8.24 19.52 5.01
N GLU A 327 -8.80 20.54 5.65
CA GLU A 327 -9.67 21.54 5.02
C GLU A 327 -8.99 22.32 3.89
N LYS A 328 -7.66 22.49 3.93
CA LYS A 328 -6.90 23.20 2.88
C LYS A 328 -6.72 22.37 1.63
N PHE A 329 -6.78 21.06 1.78
CA PHE A 329 -6.56 20.09 0.72
C PHE A 329 -7.85 19.50 0.18
N ALA A 330 -9.00 19.76 0.83
CA ALA A 330 -10.29 19.27 0.36
C ALA A 330 -10.60 19.81 -1.05
N VAL A 331 -11.10 18.94 -1.91
CA VAL A 331 -11.64 19.27 -3.25
C VAL A 331 -13.10 18.84 -3.33
N SER A 332 -13.87 19.46 -4.24
CA SER A 332 -15.29 19.13 -4.40
C SER A 332 -15.54 17.77 -5.05
N GLN A 333 -14.65 17.34 -5.94
CA GLN A 333 -14.71 16.07 -6.66
C GLN A 333 -13.32 15.66 -7.16
N LEU A 334 -13.16 14.39 -7.53
CA LEU A 334 -11.87 13.80 -7.91
C LEU A 334 -11.11 14.56 -9.01
N PHE A 335 -11.79 15.12 -10.01
CA PHE A 335 -11.15 15.90 -11.07
C PHE A 335 -11.25 17.43 -10.91
N ALA A 336 -11.75 17.93 -9.76
CA ALA A 336 -11.78 19.36 -9.50
C ALA A 336 -10.41 19.89 -9.07
N THR A 337 -10.13 21.14 -9.42
CA THR A 337 -8.87 21.83 -9.11
C THR A 337 -9.10 22.96 -8.10
N ASP A 338 -10.14 22.84 -7.28
CA ASP A 338 -10.69 23.88 -6.40
C ASP A 338 -10.17 23.84 -4.95
N CYS A 339 -9.13 23.05 -4.66
CA CYS A 339 -8.48 23.11 -3.36
C CYS A 339 -7.83 24.49 -3.15
N VAL A 340 -7.76 24.92 -1.88
CA VAL A 340 -7.20 26.21 -1.48
C VAL A 340 -5.74 26.39 -1.94
N VAL A 341 -5.02 25.28 -2.11
CA VAL A 341 -3.60 25.25 -2.46
C VAL A 341 -3.33 25.00 -3.95
N SER A 342 -4.37 24.99 -4.79
CA SER A 342 -4.25 24.69 -6.21
C SER A 342 -3.35 25.69 -6.94
N ASN A 343 -2.42 25.17 -7.71
CA ASN A 343 -1.58 25.92 -8.66
C ASN A 343 -1.71 25.37 -10.10
N PHE A 344 -2.64 24.45 -10.34
CA PHE A 344 -2.81 23.84 -11.65
C PHE A 344 -3.27 24.84 -12.70
N GLY A 345 -2.67 24.76 -13.89
CA GLY A 345 -2.94 25.70 -14.98
C GLY A 345 -2.45 27.13 -14.72
N PHE A 346 -1.77 27.39 -13.59
CA PHE A 346 -1.16 28.68 -13.33
C PHE A 346 0.07 28.84 -14.23
N LYS A 347 -0.15 29.32 -15.45
CA LYS A 347 0.92 29.85 -16.28
C LYS A 347 1.26 31.23 -15.73
N MET A 348 2.47 31.39 -15.21
CA MET A 348 3.01 32.74 -15.10
C MET A 348 2.95 33.31 -16.51
N GLU A 349 2.25 34.44 -16.71
CA GLU A 349 2.67 35.35 -17.77
C GLU A 349 4.18 35.47 -17.59
N ALA A 350 4.93 35.07 -18.62
CA ALA A 350 6.36 35.31 -18.67
C ALA A 350 6.54 36.75 -18.22
N ALA A 351 7.29 36.96 -17.13
CA ALA A 351 7.54 38.29 -16.63
C ALA A 351 8.07 39.11 -17.82
N GLU A 352 7.20 39.94 -18.41
CA GLU A 352 7.62 40.94 -19.38
C GLU A 352 8.74 41.71 -18.71
N GLY A 353 9.87 41.79 -19.43
CA GLY A 353 11.15 42.32 -19.01
C GLY A 353 11.08 43.25 -17.80
N GLY A 354 11.37 42.69 -16.63
CA GLY A 354 12.04 43.46 -15.61
C GLY A 354 13.37 43.88 -16.22
N GLN A 355 13.43 45.10 -16.77
CA GLN A 355 14.68 45.71 -17.20
C GLN A 355 15.74 45.44 -16.12
N PRO A 356 16.94 44.97 -16.48
CA PRO A 356 18.00 44.88 -15.50
C PRO A 356 18.16 46.27 -14.91
N LEU A 357 17.97 46.38 -13.60
CA LEU A 357 18.27 47.60 -12.87
C LEU A 357 19.78 47.80 -12.97
N ASN A 358 20.20 48.54 -14.00
CA ASN A 358 21.58 48.95 -14.21
C ASN A 358 21.94 50.01 -13.17
N ILE A 359 22.13 49.56 -11.94
CA ILE A 359 22.63 50.39 -10.86
C ILE A 359 24.13 50.55 -11.09
N ALA A 360 24.54 51.70 -11.64
CA ALA A 360 25.93 52.09 -11.73
C ALA A 360 26.38 52.66 -10.37
N CYS A 361 27.32 51.98 -9.73
CA CYS A 361 27.93 52.43 -8.49
C CYS A 361 29.32 53.01 -8.79
N GLY A 362 29.55 54.26 -8.40
CA GLY A 362 30.84 54.93 -8.54
C GLY A 362 31.34 55.48 -7.21
N SER A 363 32.65 55.50 -7.02
CA SER A 363 33.29 56.30 -5.96
C SER A 363 33.28 57.75 -6.43
N GLY A 364 32.58 58.62 -5.70
CA GLY A 364 32.64 60.05 -5.95
C GLY A 364 34.01 60.60 -5.57
N ASP A 365 34.64 61.35 -6.47
CA ASP A 365 35.93 61.98 -6.23
C ASP A 365 35.88 62.85 -4.95
N GLY A 366 36.57 62.38 -3.91
CA GLY A 366 36.93 63.20 -2.75
C GLY A 366 36.15 62.97 -1.44
N ARG A 367 35.19 62.04 -1.33
CA ARG A 367 34.62 61.65 -0.01
C ARG A 367 34.38 60.14 0.07
N LYS A 368 34.82 59.51 1.17
CA LYS A 368 34.68 58.06 1.41
C LYS A 368 33.21 57.63 1.40
N GLY A 369 32.75 57.07 0.28
CA GLY A 369 31.45 56.41 0.16
C GLY A 369 31.13 56.06 -1.29
N ILE A 370 30.65 54.83 -1.51
CA ILE A 370 30.11 54.41 -2.82
C ILE A 370 28.66 54.90 -2.89
N VAL A 371 28.33 55.63 -3.95
CA VAL A 371 26.95 56.06 -4.22
C VAL A 371 26.45 55.30 -5.44
N CYS A 372 25.35 54.59 -5.25
CA CYS A 372 24.65 53.85 -6.29
C CYS A 372 23.37 54.62 -6.65
N ARG A 373 23.17 54.91 -7.94
CA ARG A 373 21.93 55.52 -8.44
C ARG A 373 21.20 54.53 -9.34
N LYS A 374 19.87 54.60 -9.27
CA LYS A 374 18.94 53.75 -10.00
C LYS A 374 18.82 54.18 -11.45
#